data_AF-A0A960Q648-F1
#
_entry.id   AF-A0A960Q648-F1
#
_cell.length_a   1.000
_cell.length_b   1.000
_cell.length_c   1.000
_cell.angle_alpha   90.00
_cell.angle_beta   90.00
_cell.angle_gamma   90.00
#
_symmetry.space_group_name_H-M   'P 1'
#
loop_
_entity.id
_entity.type
_entity.pdbx_description
1 polymer ?
#
loop_
_entity_poly.entity_id
_entity_poly.type
_entity_poly.pdbx_seq_one_letter_code
_entity_poly.pdbx_strand_id
1 'polypeptide(L)'
;MRSGQLAMVEVTAMSEQDKKQAESQDVMAIKGVNYNQWESLEALEIFGDDSHIENDGKKRGSDLENYVADIAESVRIAMDQSISILTPWFFSNLPQFYYQTTPRNEKVRDLHAVITGHIFESKQKLQLWNREKTKTTFLGPGNEEGIFKDIASRVQDLNIKNGYAFTSNDGLLLIASFFTDGYKPVDLSNTKNLEKINRAKEILSGEKQDEVAAFLNQLDHDTVIHATPSRLCRLFKIYQAAQRREDVFTHVIPNYYQNYARFDFAFKKMPVAQTLQSALSLFDRYGFRVARFMMTVVNQHEEPMGIMTAILQHESAESISPQMVPFLKVNKAIKTLKWVDNDEYEHFLLPNDKGQTTYSLNEINLIRATSDWTQIFLSKLNPYYYSEERIRKTYFKYTDLLSKMIEFFRKRFDPRHKNAEKADSLRMTIMETIADLDNRIEHDIMTESMHFFTSILKTNYFYPRKTGLSFRMDPNCLNQTYYPNKPFGFFYFVGRGYRG
;
A
#
# COMPACT_ATOMS: atom_id res chain seq x y z
N MET A 1 26.94 -24.35 30.67
CA MET A 1 25.48 -24.47 30.86
C MET A 1 24.96 -23.19 31.48
N ARG A 2 24.25 -22.35 30.72
CA ARG A 2 23.30 -21.34 31.23
C ARG A 2 22.52 -20.82 30.02
N SER A 3 21.22 -21.08 30.04
CA SER A 3 20.20 -20.77 29.04
C SER A 3 19.83 -19.28 29.08
N GLY A 4 19.92 -18.59 27.94
CA GLY A 4 19.44 -17.22 27.77
C GLY A 4 17.96 -17.19 27.41
N GLN A 5 17.13 -16.68 28.32
CA GLN A 5 15.76 -16.26 28.07
C GLN A 5 15.76 -14.91 27.33
N LEU A 6 15.12 -14.89 26.16
CA LEU A 6 14.79 -13.67 25.41
C LEU A 6 13.66 -12.93 26.15
N ALA A 7 13.95 -11.72 26.62
CA ALA A 7 12.96 -10.82 27.19
C ALA A 7 11.97 -10.36 26.12
N MET A 8 10.71 -10.77 26.27
CA MET A 8 9.57 -10.12 25.62
C MET A 8 9.37 -8.76 26.30
N VAL A 9 9.54 -7.68 25.54
CA VAL A 9 9.15 -6.34 26.01
C VAL A 9 7.63 -6.25 25.87
N GLU A 10 6.92 -6.46 26.99
CA GLU A 10 5.52 -6.09 27.12
C GLU A 10 5.41 -4.57 27.04
N VAL A 11 4.89 -4.08 25.91
CA VAL A 11 4.41 -2.70 25.84
C VAL A 11 3.10 -2.69 26.62
N THR A 12 3.11 -2.02 27.77
CA THR A 12 1.98 -1.88 28.69
C THR A 12 0.72 -1.50 27.92
N ALA A 13 -0.30 -2.34 28.05
CA ALA A 13 -1.59 -2.14 27.43
C ALA A 13 -2.17 -0.77 27.83
N MET A 14 -2.69 -0.02 26.86
CA MET A 14 -3.59 1.11 27.13
C MET A 14 -4.66 0.67 28.13
N SER A 15 -4.94 1.49 29.13
CA SER A 15 -5.93 1.19 30.17
C SER A 15 -7.30 0.89 29.54
N GLU A 16 -8.10 0.03 30.17
CA GLU A 16 -9.47 -0.26 29.70
C GLU A 16 -10.36 1.00 29.65
N GLN A 17 -10.03 2.04 30.42
CA GLN A 17 -10.68 3.34 30.34
C GLN A 17 -10.26 4.12 29.08
N ASP A 18 -8.99 4.10 28.69
CA ASP A 18 -8.51 4.73 27.44
C ASP A 18 -9.02 4.00 26.20
N LYS A 19 -9.17 2.66 26.27
CA LYS A 19 -9.85 1.87 25.23
C LYS A 19 -11.33 2.27 25.13
N LYS A 20 -12.05 2.32 26.25
CA LYS A 20 -13.48 2.71 26.25
C LYS A 20 -13.70 4.16 25.83
N GLN A 21 -12.76 5.08 26.11
CA GLN A 21 -12.90 6.49 25.75
C GLN A 21 -12.49 6.76 24.28
N ALA A 22 -11.52 6.00 23.74
CA ALA A 22 -11.21 5.99 22.31
C ALA A 22 -12.26 5.22 21.47
N GLU A 23 -12.83 4.14 22.01
CA GLU A 23 -13.92 3.37 21.40
C GLU A 23 -15.23 4.18 21.44
N SER A 24 -15.59 4.79 22.58
CA SER A 24 -16.80 5.62 22.70
C SER A 24 -16.85 6.79 21.71
N GLN A 25 -15.70 7.33 21.28
CA GLN A 25 -15.63 8.46 20.36
C GLN A 25 -15.57 8.05 18.88
N ASP A 26 -15.30 6.79 18.55
CA ASP A 26 -15.35 6.26 17.17
C ASP A 26 -16.60 5.39 16.91
N VAL A 27 -17.23 4.83 17.97
CA VAL A 27 -18.31 3.81 17.89
C VAL A 27 -19.70 4.37 17.57
N MET A 28 -19.95 5.68 17.72
CA MET A 28 -21.27 6.26 17.41
C MET A 28 -21.55 6.48 15.92
N ALA A 29 -20.56 6.34 15.03
CA ALA A 29 -20.71 6.70 13.61
C ALA A 29 -21.22 5.58 12.67
N ILE A 30 -21.47 4.36 13.18
CA ILE A 30 -21.78 3.19 12.34
C ILE A 30 -23.08 2.50 12.81
N LYS A 31 -24.15 3.28 12.97
CA LYS A 31 -25.50 2.73 13.19
C LYS A 31 -26.47 3.30 12.16
N GLY A 32 -27.00 2.41 11.31
CA GLY A 32 -28.21 2.63 10.51
C GLY A 32 -27.94 2.92 9.04
N VAL A 33 -27.69 1.88 8.24
CA VAL A 33 -27.86 1.95 6.79
C VAL A 33 -29.35 1.85 6.51
N ASN A 34 -29.97 2.95 6.10
CA ASN A 34 -31.36 2.96 5.64
C ASN A 34 -31.35 2.94 4.10
N TYR A 35 -31.61 1.77 3.51
CA TYR A 35 -31.63 1.57 2.06
C TYR A 35 -32.76 2.35 1.35
N ASN A 36 -33.73 2.91 2.09
CA ASN A 36 -34.92 3.54 1.50
C ASN A 36 -34.78 5.04 1.16
N GLN A 37 -33.61 5.67 1.42
CA GLN A 37 -33.32 7.04 0.94
C GLN A 37 -32.72 7.10 -0.47
N TRP A 38 -32.52 5.93 -1.09
CA TRP A 38 -31.79 5.77 -2.35
C TRP A 38 -32.62 6.02 -3.60
N GLU A 39 -33.87 5.55 -3.63
CA GLU A 39 -34.78 5.80 -4.75
C GLU A 39 -35.08 7.31 -4.94
N SER A 40 -34.88 8.12 -3.88
CA SER A 40 -35.00 9.58 -3.97
C SER A 40 -33.76 10.32 -4.49
N LEU A 41 -32.57 9.70 -4.49
CA LEU A 41 -31.33 10.33 -4.96
C LEU A 41 -30.95 9.91 -6.39
N GLU A 42 -31.27 8.69 -6.82
CA GLU A 42 -31.14 8.28 -8.23
C GLU A 42 -32.15 9.00 -9.16
N ALA A 43 -33.21 9.57 -8.59
CA ALA A 43 -34.27 10.27 -9.33
C ALA A 43 -34.00 11.77 -9.57
N LEU A 44 -32.84 12.29 -9.19
CA LEU A 44 -32.45 13.68 -9.50
C LEU A 44 -31.82 13.76 -10.89
N GLU A 45 -32.65 13.61 -11.93
CA GLU A 45 -32.35 14.22 -13.22
C GLU A 45 -32.47 15.74 -13.05
N ILE A 46 -31.35 16.41 -12.78
CA ILE A 46 -31.29 17.86 -12.56
C ILE A 46 -31.45 18.66 -13.88
N PHE A 47 -31.43 17.97 -15.04
CA PHE A 47 -31.73 18.55 -16.34
C PHE A 47 -32.99 17.91 -16.91
N GLY A 48 -34.03 18.73 -17.09
CA GLY A 48 -35.35 18.29 -17.52
C GLY A 48 -35.40 17.74 -18.95
N ASP A 49 -36.42 16.91 -19.16
CA ASP A 49 -37.04 16.44 -20.41
C ASP A 49 -36.43 16.99 -21.72
N ASP A 50 -35.80 16.11 -22.50
CA ASP A 50 -35.20 16.32 -23.83
C ASP A 50 -36.25 16.61 -24.95
N SER A 51 -37.41 17.16 -24.62
CA SER A 51 -38.53 17.33 -25.56
C SER A 51 -38.47 18.60 -26.43
N HIS A 52 -37.43 19.43 -26.31
CA HIS A 52 -37.25 20.61 -27.16
C HIS A 52 -35.80 20.81 -27.63
N ILE A 53 -35.37 20.03 -28.63
CA ILE A 53 -34.21 20.43 -29.46
C ILE A 53 -34.68 21.49 -30.45
N GLU A 54 -34.77 22.75 -29.98
CA GLU A 54 -34.85 23.89 -30.88
C GLU A 54 -33.51 24.09 -31.59
N ASN A 55 -33.59 24.39 -32.89
CA ASN A 55 -32.45 24.56 -33.77
C ASN A 55 -31.72 25.87 -33.40
N ASP A 56 -30.80 25.79 -32.44
CA ASP A 56 -30.15 26.95 -31.81
C ASP A 56 -29.11 27.60 -32.74
N GLY A 57 -29.59 28.44 -33.66
CA GLY A 57 -28.74 29.36 -34.41
C GLY A 57 -28.03 30.35 -33.47
N LYS A 58 -26.90 30.94 -33.90
CA LYS A 58 -26.17 31.95 -33.11
C LYS A 58 -27.07 33.13 -32.72
N LYS A 59 -27.56 33.13 -31.47
CA LYS A 59 -28.31 34.25 -30.85
C LYS A 59 -27.44 35.51 -30.78
N ARG A 60 -28.01 36.69 -31.03
CA ARG A 60 -27.31 37.99 -31.03
C ARG A 60 -28.18 39.06 -30.35
N GLY A 61 -27.55 40.07 -29.75
CA GLY A 61 -28.26 41.20 -29.12
C GLY A 61 -29.06 40.77 -27.89
N SER A 62 -30.27 41.33 -27.73
CA SER A 62 -31.16 41.07 -26.60
C SER A 62 -31.53 39.58 -26.43
N ASP A 63 -31.59 38.83 -27.53
CA ASP A 63 -31.96 37.41 -27.49
C ASP A 63 -30.85 36.55 -26.87
N LEU A 64 -29.59 36.96 -27.05
CA LEU A 64 -28.45 36.33 -26.37
C LEU A 64 -28.45 36.68 -24.88
N GLU A 65 -28.74 37.93 -24.53
CA GLU A 65 -28.80 38.35 -23.12
C GLU A 65 -29.90 37.63 -22.35
N ASN A 66 -31.09 37.50 -22.93
CA ASN A 66 -32.20 36.75 -22.33
C ASN A 66 -31.87 35.26 -22.19
N TYR A 67 -31.27 34.65 -23.22
CA TYR A 67 -30.86 33.25 -23.16
C TYR A 67 -29.75 32.99 -22.13
N VAL A 68 -28.77 33.89 -22.02
CA VAL A 68 -27.72 33.80 -20.99
C VAL A 68 -28.33 33.94 -19.59
N ALA A 69 -29.28 34.86 -19.39
CA ALA A 69 -29.97 35.03 -18.13
C ALA A 69 -30.79 33.78 -17.74
N ASP A 70 -31.49 33.17 -18.70
CA ASP A 70 -32.28 31.95 -18.51
C ASP A 70 -31.41 30.74 -18.14
N ILE A 71 -30.30 30.53 -18.86
CA ILE A 71 -29.32 29.49 -18.51
C ILE A 71 -28.73 29.73 -17.12
N ALA A 72 -28.32 30.97 -16.82
CA ALA A 72 -27.72 31.28 -15.53
C ALA A 72 -28.71 31.02 -14.37
N GLU A 73 -30.00 31.30 -14.57
CA GLU A 73 -31.03 31.02 -13.59
C GLU A 73 -31.26 29.51 -13.41
N SER A 74 -31.30 28.75 -14.51
CA SER A 74 -31.43 27.29 -14.44
C SER A 74 -30.25 26.64 -13.71
N VAL A 75 -29.02 27.10 -13.98
CA VAL A 75 -27.84 26.64 -13.25
C VAL A 75 -27.92 27.01 -11.76
N ARG A 76 -28.39 28.21 -11.43
CA ARG A 76 -28.55 28.64 -10.02
C ARG A 76 -29.55 27.77 -9.28
N ILE A 77 -30.72 27.52 -9.88
CA ILE A 77 -31.77 26.66 -9.30
C ILE A 77 -31.23 25.24 -9.07
N ALA A 78 -30.56 24.66 -10.06
CA ALA A 78 -29.94 23.34 -9.96
C ALA A 78 -28.89 23.26 -8.83
N MET A 79 -28.05 24.28 -8.70
CA MET A 79 -27.05 24.35 -7.63
C MET A 79 -27.69 24.49 -6.25
N ASP A 80 -28.72 25.34 -6.10
CA ASP A 80 -29.41 25.54 -4.82
C ASP A 80 -30.12 24.26 -4.36
N GLN A 81 -30.75 23.53 -5.29
CA GLN A 81 -31.32 22.20 -5.03
C GLN A 81 -30.23 21.22 -4.56
N SER A 82 -29.12 21.12 -5.31
CA SER A 82 -27.98 20.27 -4.95
C SER A 82 -27.42 20.60 -3.57
N ILE A 83 -27.26 21.89 -3.23
CA ILE A 83 -26.82 22.36 -1.92
C ILE A 83 -27.78 21.89 -0.83
N SER A 84 -29.09 22.03 -1.05
CA SER A 84 -30.11 21.68 -0.05
C SER A 84 -30.13 20.18 0.29
N ILE A 85 -29.78 19.32 -0.66
CA ILE A 85 -29.79 17.86 -0.53
C ILE A 85 -28.44 17.33 -0.06
N LEU A 86 -27.36 17.73 -0.73
CA LEU A 86 -26.02 17.17 -0.50
C LEU A 86 -25.36 17.72 0.76
N THR A 87 -25.64 18.97 1.17
CA THR A 87 -24.99 19.56 2.36
C THR A 87 -25.35 18.80 3.65
N PRO A 88 -26.65 18.54 3.96
CA PRO A 88 -27.01 17.75 5.14
C PRO A 88 -26.47 16.32 5.07
N TRP A 89 -26.58 15.66 3.90
CA TRP A 89 -26.08 14.30 3.70
C TRP A 89 -24.56 14.20 3.91
N PHE A 90 -23.79 15.15 3.35
CA PHE A 90 -22.33 15.17 3.46
C PHE A 90 -21.89 15.28 4.92
N PHE A 91 -22.53 16.16 5.69
CA PHE A 91 -22.20 16.35 7.11
C PHE A 91 -22.89 15.37 8.07
N SER A 92 -23.72 14.44 7.57
CA SER A 92 -24.24 13.33 8.39
C SER A 92 -23.48 12.03 8.13
N ASN A 93 -22.98 11.81 6.90
CA ASN A 93 -22.36 10.56 6.49
C ASN A 93 -20.82 10.54 6.59
N LEU A 94 -20.15 11.67 6.73
CA LEU A 94 -18.70 11.64 6.91
C LEU A 94 -18.29 11.12 8.31
N PRO A 95 -17.16 10.42 8.45
CA PRO A 95 -16.72 9.92 9.74
C PRO A 95 -16.33 11.04 10.72
N GLN A 96 -16.49 10.79 12.03
CA GLN A 96 -16.23 11.78 13.08
C GLN A 96 -14.84 12.45 13.00
N PHE A 97 -13.80 11.68 12.68
CA PHE A 97 -12.44 12.24 12.59
C PHE A 97 -12.33 13.34 11.52
N TYR A 98 -13.08 13.26 10.40
CA TYR A 98 -13.07 14.31 9.38
C TYR A 98 -13.48 15.67 9.96
N TYR A 99 -14.44 15.70 10.88
CA TYR A 99 -14.83 16.94 11.56
C TYR A 99 -13.73 17.47 12.45
N GLN A 100 -12.97 16.59 13.10
CA GLN A 100 -11.93 16.92 14.06
C GLN A 100 -10.61 17.32 13.38
N THR A 101 -10.33 16.77 12.19
CA THR A 101 -9.02 16.89 11.53
C THR A 101 -9.04 17.72 10.25
N THR A 102 -10.21 18.04 9.69
CA THR A 102 -10.30 18.83 8.45
C THR A 102 -10.68 20.29 8.76
N PRO A 103 -9.84 21.27 8.39
CA PRO A 103 -10.14 22.70 8.51
C PRO A 103 -11.43 23.13 7.79
N ARG A 104 -12.05 24.22 8.24
CA ARG A 104 -13.35 24.70 7.72
C ARG A 104 -13.30 25.03 6.21
N ASN A 105 -12.25 25.72 5.78
CA ASN A 105 -12.05 26.07 4.36
C ASN A 105 -11.94 24.84 3.47
N GLU A 106 -11.31 23.77 3.96
CA GLU A 106 -11.23 22.50 3.23
C GLU A 106 -12.57 21.79 3.17
N LYS A 107 -13.33 21.76 4.28
CA LYS A 107 -14.70 21.21 4.28
C LYS A 107 -15.60 21.89 3.24
N VAL A 108 -15.52 23.21 3.14
CA VAL A 108 -16.27 24.00 2.15
C VAL A 108 -15.82 23.63 0.73
N ARG A 109 -14.51 23.48 0.50
CA ARG A 109 -13.97 23.11 -0.81
C ARG A 109 -14.38 21.70 -1.23
N ASP A 110 -14.31 20.74 -0.31
CA ASP A 110 -14.64 19.35 -0.56
C ASP A 110 -16.16 19.22 -0.84
N LEU A 111 -17.02 19.90 -0.06
CA LEU A 111 -18.46 19.98 -0.32
C LEU A 111 -18.75 20.65 -1.68
N HIS A 112 -18.12 21.79 -1.97
CA HIS A 112 -18.28 22.46 -3.26
C HIS A 112 -17.98 21.52 -4.41
N ALA A 113 -16.88 20.75 -4.33
CA ALA A 113 -16.52 19.81 -5.38
C ALA A 113 -17.49 18.62 -5.50
N VAL A 114 -18.04 18.13 -4.39
CA VAL A 114 -19.10 17.10 -4.41
C VAL A 114 -20.33 17.61 -5.17
N ILE A 115 -20.73 18.86 -4.92
CA ILE A 115 -21.89 19.49 -5.58
C ILE A 115 -21.60 19.76 -7.05
N THR A 116 -20.50 20.45 -7.38
CA THR A 116 -20.24 20.88 -8.76
C THR A 116 -19.74 19.77 -9.67
N GLY A 117 -19.10 18.75 -9.11
CA GLY A 117 -18.47 17.69 -9.89
C GLY A 117 -19.36 16.49 -10.17
N HIS A 118 -20.64 16.55 -9.82
CA HIS A 118 -21.65 15.54 -10.13
C HIS A 118 -21.16 14.11 -9.81
N ILE A 119 -20.47 13.95 -8.68
CA ILE A 119 -19.73 12.72 -8.33
C ILE A 119 -20.66 11.50 -8.31
N PHE A 120 -21.89 11.68 -7.83
CA PHE A 120 -22.86 10.59 -7.70
C PHE A 120 -23.55 10.27 -9.02
N GLU A 121 -24.05 11.28 -9.74
CA GLU A 121 -24.78 11.11 -11.01
C GLU A 121 -23.88 10.56 -12.13
N SER A 122 -22.69 11.14 -12.29
CA SER A 122 -21.79 10.81 -13.39
C SER A 122 -20.67 9.82 -13.01
N LYS A 123 -20.66 9.34 -11.76
CA LYS A 123 -19.60 8.51 -11.17
C LYS A 123 -18.19 9.09 -11.40
N GLN A 124 -18.08 10.42 -11.44
CA GLN A 124 -16.85 11.11 -11.76
C GLN A 124 -15.84 11.03 -10.62
N LYS A 125 -14.57 10.85 -11.00
CA LYS A 125 -13.42 10.99 -10.11
C LYS A 125 -12.82 12.37 -10.30
N LEU A 126 -12.86 13.17 -9.25
CA LEU A 126 -12.28 14.51 -9.23
C LEU A 126 -10.90 14.47 -8.58
N GLN A 127 -9.96 15.21 -9.15
CA GLN A 127 -8.69 15.54 -8.52
C GLN A 127 -8.59 17.05 -8.38
N LEU A 128 -8.51 17.52 -7.14
CA LEU A 128 -8.41 18.92 -6.80
C LEU A 128 -7.01 19.23 -6.28
N TRP A 129 -6.38 20.24 -6.85
CA TRP A 129 -5.16 20.82 -6.29
C TRP A 129 -5.50 22.10 -5.55
N ASN A 130 -4.84 22.35 -4.42
CA ASN A 130 -4.86 23.70 -3.86
C ASN A 130 -4.09 24.68 -4.76
N ARG A 131 -4.28 25.99 -4.55
CA ARG A 131 -3.68 27.04 -5.39
C ARG A 131 -2.15 26.94 -5.51
N GLU A 132 -1.50 26.51 -4.44
CA GLU A 132 -0.04 26.39 -4.36
C GLU A 132 0.51 25.05 -4.89
N LYS A 133 -0.37 24.12 -5.31
CA LYS A 133 -0.01 22.73 -5.70
C LYS A 133 0.77 21.96 -4.63
N THR A 134 0.49 22.25 -3.37
CA THR A 134 1.10 21.63 -2.20
C THR A 134 0.22 20.55 -1.56
N LYS A 135 -1.05 20.46 -1.99
CA LYS A 135 -2.00 19.43 -1.57
C LYS A 135 -2.88 19.02 -2.74
N THR A 136 -3.03 17.71 -2.93
CA THR A 136 -4.02 17.13 -3.85
C THR A 136 -5.09 16.37 -3.07
N THR A 137 -6.34 16.53 -3.47
CA THR A 137 -7.51 15.86 -2.89
C THR A 137 -8.28 15.15 -4.00
N PHE A 138 -8.47 13.85 -3.87
CA PHE A 138 -9.29 13.02 -4.73
C PHE A 138 -10.66 12.81 -4.10
N LEU A 139 -11.71 12.98 -4.90
CA LEU A 139 -13.10 12.71 -4.53
C LEU A 139 -13.70 11.79 -5.60
N GLY A 140 -14.48 10.81 -5.18
CA GLY A 140 -15.09 9.87 -6.13
C GLY A 140 -16.04 8.89 -5.46
N PRO A 141 -16.66 8.00 -6.25
CA PRO A 141 -17.55 6.96 -5.73
C PRO A 141 -16.78 5.97 -4.86
N GLY A 142 -17.16 5.84 -3.59
CA GLY A 142 -16.43 5.02 -2.61
C GLY A 142 -16.65 3.51 -2.72
N ASN A 143 -17.68 3.09 -3.45
CA ASN A 143 -18.02 1.68 -3.66
C ASN A 143 -17.29 1.04 -4.86
N GLU A 144 -16.47 1.80 -5.59
CA GLU A 144 -15.73 1.31 -6.74
C GLU A 144 -14.53 0.44 -6.29
N GLU A 145 -14.49 -0.81 -6.77
CA GLU A 145 -13.35 -1.69 -6.50
C GLU A 145 -12.06 -1.13 -7.10
N GLY A 146 -10.95 -1.25 -6.36
CA GLY A 146 -9.66 -0.77 -6.82
C GLY A 146 -9.45 0.75 -6.80
N ILE A 147 -10.40 1.56 -6.31
CA ILE A 147 -10.27 3.03 -6.29
C ILE A 147 -9.04 3.53 -5.52
N PHE A 148 -8.69 2.88 -4.40
CA PHE A 148 -7.47 3.21 -3.66
C PHE A 148 -6.20 2.93 -4.48
N LYS A 149 -6.22 1.91 -5.35
CA LYS A 149 -5.10 1.56 -6.23
C LYS A 149 -4.94 2.58 -7.37
N ASP A 150 -6.05 3.03 -7.96
CA ASP A 150 -6.07 4.13 -8.94
C ASP A 150 -5.55 5.44 -8.33
N ILE A 151 -5.93 5.76 -7.10
CA ILE A 151 -5.38 6.92 -6.41
C ILE A 151 -3.88 6.77 -6.16
N ALA A 152 -3.43 5.58 -5.74
CA ALA A 152 -2.03 5.34 -5.46
C ALA A 152 -1.14 5.48 -6.72
N SER A 153 -1.60 5.04 -7.89
CA SER A 153 -0.87 5.23 -9.14
C SER A 153 -0.78 6.70 -9.54
N ARG A 154 -1.84 7.48 -9.30
CA ARG A 154 -1.86 8.94 -9.59
C ARG A 154 -0.93 9.77 -8.70
N VAL A 155 -0.52 9.23 -7.55
CA VAL A 155 0.38 9.92 -6.61
C VAL A 155 1.76 9.31 -6.52
N GLN A 156 2.09 8.30 -7.35
CA GLN A 156 3.34 7.54 -7.26
C GLN A 156 4.59 8.41 -7.45
N ASP A 157 4.48 9.47 -8.27
CA ASP A 157 5.56 10.39 -8.62
C ASP A 157 5.61 11.64 -7.70
N LEU A 158 4.72 11.73 -6.71
CA LEU A 158 4.63 12.85 -5.80
C LEU A 158 5.50 12.62 -4.55
N ASN A 159 6.13 13.68 -4.04
CA ASN A 159 6.86 13.65 -2.77
C ASN A 159 5.89 13.80 -1.59
N ILE A 160 5.21 12.71 -1.21
CA ILE A 160 4.18 12.72 -0.17
C ILE A 160 4.80 12.73 1.23
N LYS A 161 4.52 13.78 2.03
CA LYS A 161 4.90 13.83 3.47
C LYS A 161 3.80 13.38 4.42
N ASN A 162 2.54 13.51 4.02
CA ASN A 162 1.38 13.16 4.83
C ASN A 162 0.20 12.82 3.91
N GLY A 163 -0.74 12.01 4.39
CA GLY A 163 -1.94 11.72 3.63
C GLY A 163 -2.97 10.91 4.40
N TYR A 164 -4.20 10.96 3.92
CA TYR A 164 -5.30 10.15 4.43
C TYR A 164 -6.27 9.84 3.30
N ALA A 165 -6.93 8.69 3.39
CA ALA A 165 -7.98 8.29 2.47
C ALA A 165 -9.03 7.49 3.24
N PHE A 166 -10.31 7.74 2.98
CA PHE A 166 -11.40 7.08 3.69
C PHE A 166 -12.70 7.20 2.90
N THR A 167 -13.61 6.26 3.15
CA THR A 167 -14.98 6.34 2.64
C THR A 167 -15.90 6.97 3.68
N SER A 168 -17.01 7.58 3.23
CA SER A 168 -18.16 7.90 4.07
C SER A 168 -18.69 6.65 4.78
N ASN A 169 -19.47 6.84 5.84
CA ASN A 169 -20.00 5.74 6.66
C ASN A 169 -20.93 4.81 5.86
N ASP A 170 -21.59 5.33 4.83
CA ASP A 170 -22.40 4.59 3.85
C ASP A 170 -21.60 4.04 2.66
N GLY A 171 -20.29 4.33 2.58
CA GLY A 171 -19.40 3.83 1.53
C GLY A 171 -19.49 4.57 0.20
N LEU A 172 -20.25 5.65 0.10
CA LEU A 172 -20.58 6.27 -1.19
C LEU A 172 -19.59 7.30 -1.70
N LEU A 173 -18.95 8.02 -0.78
CA LEU A 173 -17.98 9.03 -1.13
C LEU A 173 -16.62 8.62 -0.59
N LEU A 174 -15.65 8.52 -1.49
CA LEU A 174 -14.25 8.47 -1.13
C LEU A 174 -13.68 9.88 -1.06
N ILE A 175 -12.95 10.16 0.01
CA ILE A 175 -12.09 11.34 0.12
C ILE A 175 -10.67 10.88 0.40
N ALA A 176 -9.73 11.24 -0.48
CA ALA A 176 -8.31 11.02 -0.26
C ALA A 176 -7.53 12.32 -0.42
N SER A 177 -6.66 12.66 0.52
CA SER A 177 -5.81 13.85 0.44
C SER A 177 -4.35 13.52 0.71
N PHE A 178 -3.47 14.10 -0.09
CA PHE A 178 -2.01 13.93 0.01
C PHE A 178 -1.32 15.30 -0.01
N PHE A 179 -0.36 15.47 0.89
CA PHE A 179 0.41 16.70 1.09
C PHE A 179 1.81 16.48 0.52
N THR A 180 2.23 17.38 -0.37
CA THR A 180 3.40 17.21 -1.25
C THR A 180 4.42 18.34 -1.16
N ASP A 181 4.19 19.32 -0.29
CA ASP A 181 5.16 20.37 0.00
C ASP A 181 6.31 19.89 0.87
N GLY A 182 7.32 20.77 1.01
CA GLY A 182 8.41 20.55 1.94
C GLY A 182 7.96 20.54 3.40
N TYR A 183 8.82 20.02 4.26
CA TYR A 183 8.61 20.01 5.70
C TYR A 183 8.41 21.43 6.25
N LYS A 184 7.38 21.60 7.08
CA LYS A 184 7.08 22.84 7.79
C LYS A 184 7.07 22.57 9.31
N PRO A 185 7.82 23.35 10.10
CA PRO A 185 7.75 23.24 11.55
C PRO A 185 6.34 23.55 12.03
N VAL A 186 5.92 22.90 13.11
CA VAL A 186 4.59 23.10 13.67
C VAL A 186 4.44 24.54 14.15
N ASP A 187 3.42 25.24 13.65
CA ASP A 187 3.01 26.52 14.21
C ASP A 187 2.42 26.35 15.62
N LEU A 188 3.26 26.63 16.62
CA LEU A 188 2.91 26.62 18.04
C LEU A 188 2.21 27.90 18.49
N SER A 189 2.15 28.95 17.65
CA SER A 189 1.37 30.16 17.95
C SER A 189 -0.13 29.92 17.78
N ASN A 190 -0.50 28.93 16.98
CA ASN A 190 -1.88 28.49 16.82
C ASN A 190 -2.37 27.74 18.07
N THR A 191 -3.36 28.31 18.77
CA THR A 191 -3.91 27.76 20.02
C THR A 191 -4.42 26.32 19.86
N LYS A 192 -5.05 25.98 18.73
CA LYS A 192 -5.58 24.63 18.49
C LYS A 192 -4.47 23.59 18.33
N ASN A 193 -3.38 23.96 17.64
CA ASN A 193 -2.23 23.06 17.49
C ASN A 193 -1.55 22.84 18.84
N LEU A 194 -1.38 23.91 19.62
CA LEU A 194 -0.80 23.85 20.96
C LEU A 194 -1.64 22.97 21.92
N GLU A 195 -2.96 23.13 21.91
CA GLU A 195 -3.89 22.29 22.68
C GLU A 195 -3.78 20.80 22.31
N LYS A 196 -3.73 20.48 21.01
CA LYS A 196 -3.55 19.09 20.54
C LYS A 196 -2.24 18.47 21.04
N ILE A 197 -1.15 19.24 20.97
CA ILE A 197 0.18 18.83 21.44
C ILE A 197 0.17 18.61 22.95
N ASN A 198 -0.38 19.55 23.71
CA ASN A 198 -0.45 19.44 25.17
C ASN A 198 -1.31 18.24 25.58
N ARG A 199 -2.45 18.03 24.93
CA ARG A 199 -3.30 16.85 25.18
C ARG A 199 -2.58 15.54 24.86
N ALA A 200 -1.78 15.51 23.79
CA ALA A 200 -0.97 14.33 23.48
C ALA A 200 0.12 14.07 24.53
N LYS A 201 0.77 15.13 25.05
CA LYS A 201 1.73 15.03 26.17
C LYS A 201 1.08 14.51 27.45
N GLU A 202 -0.13 14.97 27.78
CA GLU A 202 -0.90 14.49 28.93
C GLU A 202 -1.22 12.99 28.83
N ILE A 203 -1.69 12.54 27.66
CA ILE A 203 -1.97 11.11 27.41
C ILE A 203 -0.69 10.27 27.51
N LEU A 204 0.45 10.83 27.07
CA LEU A 204 1.76 10.21 27.16
C LEU A 204 2.52 10.53 28.46
N SER A 205 1.83 10.93 29.52
CA SER A 205 2.47 11.29 30.81
C SER A 205 3.32 10.16 31.42
N GLY A 206 2.98 8.90 31.14
CA GLY A 206 3.77 7.72 31.55
C GLY A 206 5.04 7.47 30.74
N GLU A 207 5.27 8.21 29.66
CA GLU A 207 6.47 8.12 28.82
C GLU A 207 7.51 9.15 29.22
N LYS A 208 8.75 8.99 28.74
CA LYS A 208 9.80 9.99 28.94
C LYS A 208 9.47 11.27 28.18
N GLN A 209 9.19 12.34 28.92
CA GLN A 209 8.69 13.60 28.36
C GLN A 209 9.66 14.25 27.37
N ASP A 210 10.97 14.10 27.55
CA ASP A 210 11.97 14.60 26.60
C ASP A 210 11.89 13.88 25.24
N GLU A 211 11.66 12.56 25.24
CA GLU A 211 11.47 11.77 24.01
C GLU A 211 10.16 12.15 23.31
N VAL A 212 9.09 12.34 24.08
CA VAL A 212 7.78 12.77 23.55
C VAL A 212 7.87 14.17 22.94
N ALA A 213 8.51 15.12 23.63
CA ALA A 213 8.69 16.48 23.15
C ALA A 213 9.56 16.52 21.88
N ALA A 214 10.67 15.77 21.87
CA ALA A 214 11.53 15.66 20.70
C ALA A 214 10.77 15.08 19.49
N PHE A 215 9.97 14.04 19.69
CA PHE A 215 9.14 13.46 18.63
C PHE A 215 8.09 14.45 18.10
N LEU A 216 7.34 15.12 18.97
CA LEU A 216 6.29 16.05 18.55
C LEU A 216 6.88 17.24 17.77
N ASN A 217 8.10 17.67 18.11
CA ASN A 217 8.81 18.72 17.36
C ASN A 217 9.31 18.25 15.99
N GLN A 218 9.47 16.94 15.74
CA GLN A 218 9.86 16.37 14.44
C GLN A 218 8.67 16.16 13.50
N LEU A 219 7.43 16.37 13.97
CA LEU A 219 6.25 16.25 13.14
C LEU A 219 6.12 17.47 12.21
N ASP A 220 5.54 17.23 11.05
CA ASP A 220 5.19 18.29 10.12
C ASP A 220 3.91 19.01 10.58
N HIS A 221 3.82 20.30 10.28
CA HIS A 221 2.65 21.12 10.58
C HIS A 221 1.33 20.50 10.11
N ASP A 222 1.27 19.96 8.88
CA ASP A 222 0.06 19.35 8.33
C ASP A 222 -0.30 18.05 9.06
N THR A 223 0.70 17.31 9.56
CA THR A 223 0.45 16.16 10.42
C THR A 223 -0.29 16.57 11.69
N VAL A 224 0.12 17.65 12.35
CA VAL A 224 -0.51 18.11 13.60
C VAL A 224 -1.92 18.66 13.34
N ILE A 225 -2.11 19.41 12.24
CA ILE A 225 -3.44 19.89 11.83
C ILE A 225 -4.40 18.72 11.61
N HIS A 226 -3.96 17.73 10.85
CA HIS A 226 -4.80 16.61 10.40
C HIS A 226 -4.78 15.39 11.32
N ALA A 227 -4.27 15.52 12.54
CA ALA A 227 -4.29 14.47 13.56
C ALA A 227 -5.17 14.83 14.75
N THR A 228 -5.73 13.78 15.37
CA THR A 228 -6.29 13.83 16.72
C THR A 228 -5.18 13.63 17.75
N PRO A 229 -5.35 14.05 19.02
CA PRO A 229 -4.37 13.77 20.08
C PRO A 229 -4.04 12.27 20.20
N SER A 230 -5.05 11.41 20.13
CA SER A 230 -4.88 9.95 20.17
C SER A 230 -4.05 9.42 18.99
N ARG A 231 -4.19 10.02 17.80
CA ARG A 231 -3.35 9.69 16.63
C ARG A 231 -1.90 10.09 16.87
N LEU A 232 -1.63 11.27 17.42
CA LEU A 232 -0.27 11.70 17.77
C LEU A 232 0.38 10.74 18.76
N CYS A 233 -0.36 10.31 19.79
CA CYS A 233 0.11 9.33 20.76
C CYS A 233 0.46 7.99 20.11
N ARG A 234 -0.37 7.54 19.17
CA ARG A 234 -0.10 6.29 18.43
C ARG A 234 1.13 6.41 17.53
N LEU A 235 1.29 7.53 16.82
CA LEU A 235 2.46 7.77 15.99
C LEU A 235 3.75 7.74 16.84
N PHE A 236 3.73 8.31 18.05
CA PHE A 236 4.85 8.23 18.99
C PHE A 236 5.21 6.78 19.34
N LYS A 237 4.21 5.96 19.71
CA LYS A 237 4.42 4.55 20.07
C LYS A 237 4.99 3.73 18.92
N ILE A 238 4.48 3.94 17.71
CA ILE A 238 4.99 3.28 16.49
C ILE A 238 6.42 3.75 16.20
N TYR A 239 6.66 5.05 16.27
CA TYR A 239 7.99 5.64 16.06
C TYR A 239 9.01 5.05 17.03
N GLN A 240 8.73 5.04 18.33
CA GLN A 240 9.61 4.49 19.36
C GLN A 240 9.91 3.00 19.13
N ALA A 241 8.88 2.21 18.76
CA ALA A 241 9.03 0.78 18.48
C ALA A 241 9.82 0.48 17.18
N ALA A 242 9.75 1.38 16.19
CA ALA A 242 10.39 1.25 14.89
C ALA A 242 11.79 1.91 14.84
N GLN A 243 12.11 2.85 15.72
CA GLN A 243 13.35 3.63 15.68
C GLN A 243 14.61 2.76 15.73
N ARG A 244 14.59 1.66 16.51
CA ARG A 244 15.72 0.72 16.65
C ARG A 244 15.69 -0.43 15.66
N ARG A 245 14.76 -0.43 14.71
CA ARG A 245 14.57 -1.49 13.73
C ARG A 245 15.04 -1.05 12.35
N GLU A 246 15.74 -1.95 11.68
CA GLU A 246 16.06 -1.82 10.26
C GLU A 246 15.02 -2.53 9.38
N ASP A 247 14.28 -3.51 9.91
CA ASP A 247 13.16 -4.12 9.20
C ASP A 247 11.89 -3.26 9.29
N VAL A 248 10.89 -3.59 8.48
CA VAL A 248 9.58 -2.96 8.56
C VAL A 248 8.91 -3.39 9.86
N PHE A 249 8.61 -2.42 10.73
CA PHE A 249 7.77 -2.64 11.90
C PHE A 249 6.33 -2.86 11.44
N THR A 250 5.64 -3.82 12.05
CA THR A 250 4.23 -4.11 11.77
C THR A 250 3.50 -4.41 13.06
N HIS A 251 2.27 -3.92 13.20
CA HIS A 251 1.43 -4.16 14.35
C HIS A 251 -0.04 -4.26 13.92
N VAL A 252 -0.77 -5.23 14.47
CA VAL A 252 -2.20 -5.41 14.17
C VAL A 252 -2.99 -5.35 15.46
N ILE A 253 -4.11 -4.63 15.42
CA ILE A 253 -5.15 -4.67 16.44
C ILE A 253 -6.38 -5.34 15.80
N PRO A 254 -6.60 -6.63 16.09
CA PRO A 254 -7.83 -7.33 15.72
C PRO A 254 -9.05 -6.67 16.38
N ASN A 255 -10.23 -6.84 15.76
CA ASN A 255 -11.50 -6.33 16.31
C ASN A 255 -11.42 -4.85 16.71
N TYR A 256 -10.73 -4.02 15.92
CA TYR A 256 -10.65 -2.58 16.16
C TYR A 256 -12.06 -1.97 16.20
N TYR A 257 -12.92 -2.43 15.30
CA TYR A 257 -14.34 -2.16 15.32
C TYR A 257 -15.07 -3.31 14.61
N GLN A 258 -15.91 -4.07 15.31
CA GLN A 258 -16.58 -5.25 14.74
C GLN A 258 -15.57 -6.20 14.05
N ASN A 259 -15.67 -6.40 12.74
CA ASN A 259 -14.77 -7.23 11.93
C ASN A 259 -13.61 -6.44 11.27
N TYR A 260 -13.50 -5.14 11.53
CA TYR A 260 -12.35 -4.35 11.10
C TYR A 260 -11.14 -4.58 11.99
N ALA A 261 -9.97 -4.69 11.40
CA ALA A 261 -8.70 -4.61 12.11
C ALA A 261 -7.92 -3.37 11.71
N ARG A 262 -7.16 -2.85 12.67
CA ARG A 262 -6.17 -1.80 12.40
C ARG A 262 -4.82 -2.44 12.17
N PHE A 263 -4.20 -2.14 11.04
CA PHE A 263 -2.87 -2.59 10.68
C PHE A 263 -1.94 -1.38 10.53
N ASP A 264 -0.98 -1.26 11.43
CA ASP A 264 0.08 -0.26 11.34
C ASP A 264 1.36 -0.89 10.81
N PHE A 265 2.09 -0.13 10.01
CA PHE A 265 3.44 -0.48 9.63
C PHE A 265 4.30 0.77 9.48
N ALA A 266 5.57 0.64 9.83
CA ALA A 266 6.54 1.71 9.77
C ALA A 266 7.84 1.23 9.15
N PHE A 267 8.45 2.10 8.35
CA PHE A 267 9.62 1.79 7.55
C PHE A 267 10.53 3.00 7.43
N LYS A 268 11.82 2.74 7.21
CA LYS A 268 12.85 3.74 6.97
C LYS A 268 13.47 3.54 5.60
N LYS A 269 13.94 4.61 4.96
CA LYS A 269 14.68 4.57 3.68
C LYS A 269 13.91 3.88 2.55
N MET A 270 12.60 4.11 2.46
CA MET A 270 11.78 3.67 1.34
C MET A 270 10.99 4.84 0.76
N PRO A 271 10.83 4.91 -0.57
CA PRO A 271 9.95 5.90 -1.20
C PRO A 271 8.51 5.69 -0.75
N VAL A 272 7.94 6.72 -0.14
CA VAL A 272 6.67 6.66 0.58
C VAL A 272 5.49 6.44 -0.38
N ALA A 273 5.47 7.12 -1.53
CA ALA A 273 4.44 6.97 -2.55
C ALA A 273 4.45 5.57 -3.21
N GLN A 274 5.63 5.05 -3.57
CA GLN A 274 5.75 3.67 -4.10
C GLN A 274 5.31 2.64 -3.05
N THR A 275 5.69 2.85 -1.78
CA THR A 275 5.30 1.94 -0.69
C THR A 275 3.79 1.91 -0.49
N LEU A 276 3.11 3.05 -0.64
CA LEU A 276 1.66 3.15 -0.61
C LEU A 276 1.02 2.27 -1.69
N GLN A 277 1.46 2.42 -2.93
CA GLN A 277 0.95 1.68 -4.08
C GLN A 277 1.15 0.17 -3.91
N SER A 278 2.35 -0.25 -3.50
CA SER A 278 2.63 -1.67 -3.24
C SER A 278 1.79 -2.21 -2.08
N ALA A 279 1.63 -1.46 -0.98
CA ALA A 279 0.85 -1.89 0.17
C ALA A 279 -0.64 -2.06 -0.18
N LEU A 280 -1.23 -1.10 -0.87
CA LEU A 280 -2.64 -1.17 -1.30
C LEU A 280 -2.87 -2.33 -2.28
N SER A 281 -1.96 -2.55 -3.22
CA SER A 281 -2.02 -3.69 -4.14
C SER A 281 -1.91 -5.03 -3.41
N LEU A 282 -1.12 -5.10 -2.33
CA LEU A 282 -1.01 -6.30 -1.50
C LEU A 282 -2.27 -6.55 -0.65
N PHE A 283 -2.93 -5.50 -0.15
CA PHE A 283 -4.20 -5.66 0.57
C PHE A 283 -5.28 -6.22 -0.35
N ASP A 284 -5.47 -5.60 -1.51
CA ASP A 284 -6.41 -6.03 -2.54
C ASP A 284 -6.17 -7.50 -2.94
N ARG A 285 -4.91 -7.85 -3.24
CA ARG A 285 -4.51 -9.21 -3.61
C ARG A 285 -4.89 -10.29 -2.59
N TYR A 286 -4.85 -9.98 -1.31
CA TYR A 286 -5.14 -10.93 -0.24
C TYR A 286 -6.56 -10.79 0.33
N GLY A 287 -7.48 -10.16 -0.42
CA GLY A 287 -8.89 -10.06 -0.06
C GLY A 287 -9.18 -9.05 1.06
N PHE A 288 -8.30 -8.06 1.25
CA PHE A 288 -8.49 -7.01 2.27
C PHE A 288 -9.00 -5.72 1.64
N ARG A 289 -10.21 -5.33 2.03
CA ARG A 289 -10.81 -4.03 1.72
C ARG A 289 -10.29 -2.98 2.69
N VAL A 290 -9.89 -1.83 2.15
CA VAL A 290 -9.37 -0.70 2.93
C VAL A 290 -10.50 0.31 3.15
N ALA A 291 -11.01 0.43 4.37
CA ALA A 291 -12.02 1.44 4.69
C ALA A 291 -11.40 2.80 5.00
N ARG A 292 -10.20 2.78 5.59
CA ARG A 292 -9.45 3.99 5.93
C ARG A 292 -7.96 3.72 5.83
N PHE A 293 -7.24 4.68 5.29
CA PHE A 293 -5.80 4.68 5.20
C PHE A 293 -5.27 6.03 5.65
N MET A 294 -4.16 6.02 6.39
CA MET A 294 -3.49 7.23 6.83
C MET A 294 -1.98 7.02 6.77
N MET A 295 -1.24 8.03 6.38
CA MET A 295 0.21 7.98 6.28
C MET A 295 0.84 9.28 6.74
N THR A 296 2.03 9.18 7.32
CA THR A 296 2.78 10.31 7.85
C THR A 296 4.26 10.00 7.75
N VAL A 297 5.06 10.97 7.33
CA VAL A 297 6.53 10.90 7.38
C VAL A 297 7.02 11.68 8.60
N VAL A 298 7.80 11.01 9.45
CA VAL A 298 8.42 11.59 10.65
C VAL A 298 9.92 11.77 10.40
N ASN A 299 10.50 12.85 10.93
CA ASN A 299 11.94 13.11 10.95
C ASN A 299 12.61 13.18 9.56
N GLN A 300 12.35 14.24 8.79
CA GLN A 300 12.90 14.38 7.43
C GLN A 300 14.42 14.68 7.37
N HIS A 301 15.08 15.00 8.49
CA HIS A 301 16.45 15.54 8.47
C HIS A 301 17.57 14.51 8.58
N GLU A 302 17.31 13.32 9.14
CA GLU A 302 18.32 12.25 9.24
C GLU A 302 17.89 11.00 8.45
N GLU A 303 16.89 10.29 8.97
CA GLU A 303 16.33 9.10 8.34
C GLU A 303 14.80 9.21 8.37
N PRO A 304 14.16 9.62 7.27
CA PRO A 304 12.71 9.75 7.24
C PRO A 304 12.07 8.39 7.49
N MET A 305 11.17 8.38 8.47
CA MET A 305 10.37 7.21 8.82
C MET A 305 8.96 7.41 8.28
N GLY A 306 8.56 6.58 7.32
CA GLY A 306 7.18 6.48 6.88
C GLY A 306 6.39 5.62 7.87
N ILE A 307 5.27 6.14 8.35
CA ILE A 307 4.31 5.42 9.18
C ILE A 307 2.99 5.38 8.42
N MET A 308 2.44 4.18 8.25
CA MET A 308 1.16 3.93 7.58
C MET A 308 0.23 3.16 8.52
N THR A 309 -1.03 3.54 8.54
CA THR A 309 -2.10 2.88 9.28
C THR A 309 -3.26 2.62 8.33
N ALA A 310 -3.64 1.36 8.18
CA ALA A 310 -4.80 0.93 7.44
C ALA A 310 -5.87 0.35 8.38
N ILE A 311 -7.13 0.65 8.12
CA ILE A 311 -8.29 -0.01 8.71
C ILE A 311 -8.83 -0.96 7.65
N LEU A 312 -8.68 -2.25 7.92
CA LEU A 312 -8.88 -3.33 6.97
C LEU A 312 -10.09 -4.18 7.38
N GLN A 313 -10.81 -4.67 6.40
CA GLN A 313 -11.80 -5.73 6.53
C GLN A 313 -11.46 -6.82 5.52
N HIS A 314 -11.61 -8.09 5.90
CA HIS A 314 -11.44 -9.19 4.97
C HIS A 314 -12.76 -9.48 4.25
N GLU A 315 -12.70 -9.88 2.98
CA GLU A 315 -13.87 -10.21 2.15
C GLU A 315 -14.76 -11.31 2.74
N SER A 316 -14.18 -12.24 3.52
CA SER A 316 -14.95 -13.28 4.23
C SER A 316 -15.80 -12.72 5.39
N ALA A 317 -15.70 -11.43 5.69
CA ALA A 317 -16.32 -10.76 6.84
C ALA A 317 -15.90 -11.29 8.22
N GLU A 318 -15.00 -12.28 8.29
CA GLU A 318 -14.42 -12.80 9.52
C GLU A 318 -13.47 -11.77 10.16
N SER A 319 -13.33 -11.86 11.48
CA SER A 319 -12.36 -11.05 12.21
C SER A 319 -10.93 -11.37 11.78
N ILE A 320 -10.17 -10.32 11.44
CA ILE A 320 -8.77 -10.45 11.07
C ILE A 320 -7.93 -10.70 12.34
N SER A 321 -7.48 -11.95 12.51
CA SER A 321 -6.56 -12.35 13.57
C SER A 321 -5.10 -12.41 13.07
N PRO A 322 -4.10 -12.32 13.96
CA PRO A 322 -2.70 -12.51 13.58
C PRO A 322 -2.39 -13.89 12.97
N GLN A 323 -3.28 -14.88 13.17
CA GLN A 323 -3.14 -16.25 12.69
C GLN A 323 -3.91 -16.51 11.39
N MET A 324 -4.77 -15.58 10.96
CA MET A 324 -5.50 -15.69 9.69
C MET A 324 -4.50 -15.82 8.53
N VAL A 325 -4.66 -16.85 7.69
CA VAL A 325 -3.69 -17.19 6.63
C VAL A 325 -3.50 -16.03 5.63
N PRO A 326 -4.56 -15.40 5.08
CA PRO A 326 -4.42 -14.17 4.29
C PRO A 326 -3.61 -13.08 5.00
N PHE A 327 -3.86 -12.87 6.30
CA PHE A 327 -3.16 -11.85 7.08
C PHE A 327 -1.67 -12.18 7.27
N LEU A 328 -1.34 -13.45 7.56
CA LEU A 328 0.05 -13.90 7.64
C LEU A 328 0.80 -13.67 6.32
N LYS A 329 0.13 -13.89 5.18
CA LYS A 329 0.70 -13.65 3.85
C LYS A 329 0.94 -12.16 3.61
N VAL A 330 -0.05 -11.29 3.85
CA VAL A 330 0.11 -9.84 3.63
C VAL A 330 1.13 -9.23 4.58
N ASN A 331 1.11 -9.60 5.86
CA ASN A 331 2.08 -9.14 6.85
C ASN A 331 3.52 -9.54 6.46
N LYS A 332 3.70 -10.77 5.96
CA LYS A 332 5.00 -11.21 5.44
C LYS A 332 5.41 -10.41 4.21
N ALA A 333 4.49 -10.16 3.27
CA ALA A 333 4.78 -9.40 2.05
C ALA A 333 5.18 -7.94 2.36
N ILE A 334 4.43 -7.27 3.25
CA ILE A 334 4.73 -5.90 3.71
C ILE A 334 6.12 -5.81 4.34
N LYS A 335 6.52 -6.81 5.12
CA LYS A 335 7.88 -6.88 5.69
C LYS A 335 8.98 -7.05 4.65
N THR A 336 8.67 -7.70 3.53
CA THR A 336 9.62 -7.92 2.45
C THR A 336 9.73 -6.69 1.53
N LEU A 337 8.73 -5.79 1.47
CA LEU A 337 8.73 -4.62 0.57
C LEU A 337 10.00 -3.76 0.65
N LYS A 338 10.63 -3.63 1.82
CA LYS A 338 11.87 -2.86 1.98
C LYS A 338 13.04 -3.42 1.17
N TRP A 339 13.03 -4.72 0.93
CA TRP A 339 14.18 -5.49 0.45
C TRP A 339 14.01 -6.03 -0.96
N VAL A 340 12.97 -5.57 -1.67
CA VAL A 340 12.60 -6.04 -2.99
C VAL A 340 12.58 -4.86 -3.95
N ASP A 341 13.07 -5.07 -5.17
CA ASP A 341 13.01 -4.09 -6.24
C ASP A 341 11.60 -4.05 -6.86
N ASN A 342 11.20 -2.85 -7.30
CA ASN A 342 10.03 -2.64 -8.14
C ASN A 342 10.51 -2.62 -9.59
N ASP A 343 10.19 -3.68 -10.34
CA ASP A 343 10.69 -3.94 -11.68
C ASP A 343 9.68 -4.79 -12.48
N GLU A 344 10.03 -5.15 -13.71
CA GLU A 344 9.16 -5.89 -14.63
C GLU A 344 8.77 -7.29 -14.12
N TYR A 345 9.48 -7.88 -13.14
CA TYR A 345 9.10 -9.15 -12.53
C TYR A 345 7.87 -9.02 -11.63
N GLU A 346 7.42 -7.80 -11.30
CA GLU A 346 6.13 -7.59 -10.64
C GLU A 346 4.96 -8.12 -11.47
N HIS A 347 5.12 -8.32 -12.79
CA HIS A 347 4.13 -8.99 -13.63
C HIS A 347 3.76 -10.38 -13.10
N PHE A 348 4.68 -11.09 -12.44
CA PHE A 348 4.40 -12.38 -11.80
C PHE A 348 3.46 -12.29 -10.57
N LEU A 349 3.16 -11.07 -10.09
CA LEU A 349 2.14 -10.82 -9.08
C LEU A 349 0.72 -10.87 -9.66
N LEU A 350 0.58 -10.64 -10.97
CA LEU A 350 -0.71 -10.60 -11.64
C LEU A 350 -1.34 -12.00 -11.72
N PRO A 351 -2.68 -12.10 -11.71
CA PRO A 351 -3.36 -13.34 -12.01
C PRO A 351 -2.96 -13.84 -13.40
N ASN A 352 -2.73 -15.15 -13.53
CA ASN A 352 -2.59 -15.78 -14.85
C ASN A 352 -3.94 -15.80 -15.59
N ASP A 353 -3.96 -16.31 -16.83
CA ASP A 353 -5.18 -16.42 -17.65
C ASP A 353 -6.31 -17.22 -17.00
N LYS A 354 -6.00 -18.00 -15.95
CA LYS A 354 -6.96 -18.77 -15.14
C LYS A 354 -7.42 -18.02 -13.88
N GLY A 355 -7.09 -16.74 -13.75
CA GLY A 355 -7.43 -15.91 -12.60
C GLY A 355 -6.66 -16.24 -11.31
N GLN A 356 -5.61 -17.07 -11.38
CA GLN A 356 -4.86 -17.50 -10.21
C GLN A 356 -3.57 -16.69 -10.07
N THR A 357 -3.31 -16.14 -8.88
CA THR A 357 -2.00 -15.52 -8.60
C THR A 357 -0.97 -16.61 -8.31
N THR A 358 0.01 -16.76 -9.20
CA THR A 358 0.94 -17.89 -9.19
C THR A 358 2.02 -17.76 -8.11
N TYR A 359 2.55 -16.55 -7.89
CA TYR A 359 3.75 -16.36 -7.05
C TYR A 359 3.57 -15.36 -5.91
N SER A 360 4.04 -15.72 -4.73
CA SER A 360 4.22 -14.79 -3.62
C SER A 360 5.39 -13.83 -3.87
N LEU A 361 5.41 -12.68 -3.19
CA LEU A 361 6.49 -11.69 -3.33
C LEU A 361 7.89 -12.29 -3.05
N ASN A 362 7.99 -13.27 -2.14
CA ASN A 362 9.27 -13.95 -1.88
C ASN A 362 9.69 -14.87 -3.03
N GLU A 363 8.73 -15.54 -3.68
CA GLU A 363 9.00 -16.41 -4.84
C GLU A 363 9.45 -15.56 -6.03
N ILE A 364 8.84 -14.39 -6.25
CA ILE A 364 9.29 -13.44 -7.27
C ILE A 364 10.71 -12.94 -6.97
N ASN A 365 11.03 -12.66 -5.71
CA ASN A 365 12.40 -12.26 -5.35
C ASN A 365 13.42 -13.39 -5.59
N LEU A 366 13.00 -14.65 -5.46
CA LEU A 366 13.82 -15.81 -5.82
C LEU A 366 13.98 -15.94 -7.34
N ILE A 367 12.92 -15.65 -8.12
CA ILE A 367 12.99 -15.59 -9.58
C ILE A 367 13.95 -14.49 -10.03
N ARG A 368 13.88 -13.29 -9.44
CA ARG A 368 14.84 -12.19 -9.68
C ARG A 368 16.28 -12.64 -9.43
N ALA A 369 16.53 -13.23 -8.26
CA ALA A 369 17.85 -13.76 -7.91
C ALA A 369 18.37 -14.78 -8.93
N THR A 370 17.49 -15.63 -9.46
CA THR A 370 17.81 -16.64 -10.47
C THR A 370 18.06 -16.01 -11.84
N SER A 371 17.30 -14.98 -12.19
CA SER A 371 17.49 -14.24 -13.44
C SER A 371 18.83 -13.51 -13.47
N ASP A 372 19.14 -12.80 -12.39
CA ASP A 372 20.42 -12.10 -12.20
C ASP A 372 21.60 -13.09 -12.29
N TRP A 373 21.48 -14.23 -11.63
CA TRP A 373 22.46 -15.32 -11.74
C TRP A 373 22.63 -15.76 -13.19
N THR A 374 21.52 -16.07 -13.85
CA THR A 374 21.51 -16.56 -15.23
C THR A 374 22.18 -15.57 -16.17
N GLN A 375 21.90 -14.27 -15.99
CA GLN A 375 22.54 -13.20 -16.75
C GLN A 375 24.05 -13.12 -16.46
N ILE A 376 24.47 -13.16 -15.19
CA ILE A 376 25.90 -13.09 -14.80
C ILE A 376 26.72 -14.20 -15.46
N PHE A 377 26.19 -15.42 -15.54
CA PHE A 377 26.92 -16.56 -16.11
C PHE A 377 26.82 -16.63 -17.63
N LEU A 378 25.64 -16.44 -18.22
CA LEU A 378 25.45 -16.56 -19.67
C LEU A 378 25.96 -15.33 -20.45
N SER A 379 25.98 -14.14 -19.86
CA SER A 379 26.53 -12.94 -20.53
C SER A 379 28.03 -13.07 -20.85
N LYS A 380 28.77 -13.93 -20.12
CA LYS A 380 30.16 -14.26 -20.43
C LYS A 380 30.31 -15.05 -21.72
N LEU A 381 29.27 -15.81 -22.11
CA LEU A 381 29.23 -16.52 -23.39
C LEU A 381 28.87 -15.55 -24.51
N ASN A 382 27.77 -14.80 -24.35
CA ASN A 382 27.36 -13.77 -25.30
C ASN A 382 26.38 -12.76 -24.67
N PRO A 383 26.76 -11.51 -24.41
CA PRO A 383 25.89 -10.53 -23.77
C PRO A 383 24.68 -10.10 -24.63
N TYR A 384 24.75 -10.26 -25.96
CA TYR A 384 23.67 -9.89 -26.87
C TYR A 384 22.56 -10.95 -26.94
N TYR A 385 22.92 -12.23 -26.79
CA TYR A 385 21.94 -13.33 -26.79
C TYR A 385 21.23 -13.46 -25.45
N TYR A 386 21.93 -13.22 -24.35
CA TYR A 386 21.42 -13.38 -22.99
C TYR A 386 21.23 -12.02 -22.30
N SER A 387 20.48 -11.13 -22.95
CA SER A 387 20.05 -9.88 -22.35
C SER A 387 19.00 -10.11 -21.25
N GLU A 388 18.91 -9.18 -20.30
CA GLU A 388 17.92 -9.21 -19.22
C GLU A 388 16.48 -9.35 -19.76
N GLU A 389 16.15 -8.58 -20.81
CA GLU A 389 14.86 -8.64 -21.47
C GLU A 389 14.57 -10.03 -22.06
N ARG A 390 15.58 -10.68 -22.67
CA ARG A 390 15.42 -12.02 -23.24
C ARG A 390 15.16 -13.04 -22.14
N ILE A 391 15.96 -13.01 -21.06
CA ILE A 391 15.81 -13.91 -19.91
C ILE A 391 14.41 -13.76 -19.30
N ARG A 392 13.97 -12.52 -19.09
CA ARG A 392 12.63 -12.25 -18.56
C ARG A 392 11.52 -12.76 -19.48
N LYS A 393 11.62 -12.54 -20.80
CA LYS A 393 10.64 -13.06 -21.78
C LYS A 393 10.58 -14.58 -21.75
N THR A 394 11.72 -15.25 -21.66
CA THR A 394 11.79 -16.72 -21.49
C THR A 394 11.13 -17.15 -20.19
N TYR A 395 11.36 -16.45 -19.09
CA TYR A 395 10.73 -16.74 -17.80
C TYR A 395 9.20 -16.60 -17.85
N PHE A 396 8.66 -15.57 -18.50
CA PHE A 396 7.22 -15.44 -18.70
C PHE A 396 6.65 -16.56 -19.57
N LYS A 397 7.35 -16.93 -20.66
CA LYS A 397 6.94 -18.02 -21.54
C LYS A 397 6.90 -19.37 -20.82
N TYR A 398 7.87 -19.63 -19.94
CA TYR A 398 8.01 -20.92 -19.23
C TYR A 398 7.67 -20.84 -17.74
N THR A 399 6.59 -20.11 -17.41
CA THR A 399 6.11 -19.92 -16.04
C THR A 399 5.84 -21.24 -15.30
N ASP A 400 5.28 -22.24 -15.97
CA ASP A 400 5.03 -23.55 -15.34
C ASP A 400 6.33 -24.27 -14.94
N LEU A 401 7.37 -24.15 -15.77
CA LEU A 401 8.67 -24.73 -15.49
C LEU A 401 9.37 -24.01 -14.32
N LEU A 402 9.27 -22.69 -14.25
CA LEU A 402 9.72 -21.91 -13.08
C LEU A 402 9.00 -22.31 -11.78
N SER A 403 7.69 -22.57 -11.86
CA SER A 403 6.91 -23.05 -10.71
C SER A 403 7.44 -24.39 -10.19
N LYS A 404 7.77 -25.33 -11.09
CA LYS A 404 8.40 -26.60 -10.74
C LYS A 404 9.79 -26.40 -10.10
N MET A 405 10.61 -25.46 -10.60
CA MET A 405 11.91 -25.14 -10.00
C MET A 405 11.78 -24.56 -8.59
N ILE A 406 10.80 -23.68 -8.36
CA ILE A 406 10.50 -23.17 -7.01
C ILE A 406 10.00 -24.28 -6.09
N GLU A 407 9.17 -25.20 -6.59
CA GLU A 407 8.75 -26.36 -5.81
C GLU A 407 9.94 -27.25 -5.43
N PHE A 408 10.84 -27.51 -6.37
CA PHE A 408 12.11 -28.23 -6.14
C PHE A 408 12.93 -27.54 -5.03
N PHE A 409 13.12 -26.22 -5.13
CA PHE A 409 13.80 -25.44 -4.08
C PHE A 409 13.13 -25.60 -2.71
N ARG A 410 11.78 -25.53 -2.66
CA ARG A 410 11.04 -25.69 -1.39
C ARG A 410 11.18 -27.09 -0.81
N LYS A 411 11.14 -28.16 -1.61
CA LYS A 411 11.36 -29.54 -1.13
C LYS A 411 12.75 -29.75 -0.53
N ARG A 412 13.77 -29.03 -1.03
CA ARG A 412 15.15 -29.07 -0.51
C ARG A 412 15.32 -28.29 0.78
N PHE A 413 14.71 -27.11 0.89
CA PHE A 413 15.07 -26.12 1.90
C PHE A 413 13.98 -25.75 2.90
N ASP A 414 12.69 -26.04 2.65
CA ASP A 414 11.62 -25.69 3.59
C ASP A 414 11.79 -26.47 4.90
N PRO A 415 12.06 -25.80 6.05
CA PRO A 415 12.31 -26.48 7.31
C PRO A 415 11.12 -27.32 7.80
N ARG A 416 9.91 -27.04 7.30
CA ARG A 416 8.67 -27.73 7.70
C ARG A 416 8.46 -29.03 6.94
N HIS A 417 9.06 -29.18 5.76
CA HIS A 417 8.83 -30.31 4.86
C HIS A 417 10.12 -30.65 4.11
N LYS A 418 11.06 -31.32 4.77
CA LYS A 418 12.26 -31.85 4.10
C LYS A 418 11.90 -33.18 3.44
N ASN A 419 11.90 -33.22 2.11
CA ASN A 419 11.64 -34.45 1.37
C ASN A 419 12.62 -34.55 0.18
N ALA A 420 13.84 -34.99 0.49
CA ALA A 420 14.95 -35.03 -0.46
C ALA A 420 14.68 -35.98 -1.65
N GLU A 421 14.11 -37.18 -1.40
CA GLU A 421 13.82 -38.17 -2.44
C GLU A 421 12.84 -37.63 -3.49
N LYS A 422 11.78 -36.94 -3.07
CA LYS A 422 10.83 -36.28 -3.99
C LYS A 422 11.40 -35.06 -4.71
N ALA A 423 12.51 -34.49 -4.22
CA ALA A 423 13.18 -33.40 -4.91
C ALA A 423 13.98 -33.92 -6.12
N ASP A 424 14.62 -35.08 -6.00
CA ASP A 424 15.40 -35.65 -7.10
C ASP A 424 14.52 -36.12 -8.26
N SER A 425 13.37 -36.75 -7.99
CA SER A 425 12.41 -37.10 -9.05
C SER A 425 11.91 -35.86 -9.81
N LEU A 426 11.61 -34.78 -9.08
CA LEU A 426 11.17 -33.52 -9.67
C LEU A 426 12.28 -32.86 -10.50
N ARG A 427 13.54 -32.95 -10.05
CA ARG A 427 14.71 -32.49 -10.80
C ARG A 427 14.81 -33.19 -12.16
N MET A 428 14.64 -34.51 -12.21
CA MET A 428 14.69 -35.26 -13.46
C MET A 428 13.60 -34.82 -14.44
N THR A 429 12.35 -34.70 -13.97
CA THR A 429 11.24 -34.20 -14.82
C THR A 429 11.48 -32.79 -15.34
N ILE A 430 12.05 -31.90 -14.51
CA ILE A 430 12.43 -30.55 -14.95
C ILE A 430 13.49 -30.61 -16.05
N MET A 431 14.53 -31.43 -15.88
CA MET A 431 15.60 -31.58 -16.87
C MET A 431 15.12 -32.19 -18.18
N GLU A 432 14.22 -33.17 -18.15
CA GLU A 432 13.57 -33.72 -19.35
C GLU A 432 12.77 -32.62 -20.08
N THR A 433 11.97 -31.84 -19.35
CA THR A 433 11.22 -30.73 -19.94
C THR A 433 12.13 -29.67 -20.57
N ILE A 434 13.31 -29.42 -19.98
CA ILE A 434 14.31 -28.49 -20.53
C ILE A 434 14.94 -29.06 -21.81
N ALA A 435 15.24 -30.37 -21.83
CA ALA A 435 15.85 -31.03 -22.99
C ALA A 435 14.97 -30.98 -24.24
N ASP A 436 13.64 -30.96 -24.06
CA ASP A 436 12.66 -30.86 -25.15
C ASP A 436 12.48 -29.43 -25.71
N LEU A 437 13.25 -28.43 -25.25
CA LEU A 437 13.16 -27.06 -25.75
C LEU A 437 13.91 -26.88 -27.07
N ASP A 438 13.18 -26.62 -28.16
CA ASP A 438 13.74 -26.43 -29.51
C ASP A 438 14.65 -25.19 -29.63
N ASN A 439 14.35 -24.12 -28.89
CA ASN A 439 15.11 -22.89 -28.97
C ASN A 439 16.34 -22.96 -28.05
N ARG A 440 17.53 -23.01 -28.66
CA ARG A 440 18.81 -23.10 -27.96
C ARG A 440 19.02 -22.00 -26.90
N ILE A 441 18.61 -20.77 -27.16
CA ILE A 441 18.78 -19.66 -26.20
C ILE A 441 17.87 -19.90 -24.98
N GLU A 442 16.62 -20.28 -25.22
CA GLU A 442 15.67 -20.58 -24.14
C GLU A 442 16.10 -21.82 -23.34
N HIS A 443 16.62 -22.85 -24.01
CA HIS A 443 17.24 -24.02 -23.39
C HIS A 443 18.39 -23.64 -22.46
N ASP A 444 19.34 -22.83 -22.93
CA ASP A 444 20.50 -22.40 -22.13
C ASP A 444 20.06 -21.58 -20.89
N ILE A 445 19.09 -20.68 -21.06
CA ILE A 445 18.51 -19.88 -19.98
C ILE A 445 17.88 -20.78 -18.91
N MET A 446 17.04 -21.74 -19.30
CA MET A 446 16.36 -22.63 -18.34
C MET A 446 17.33 -23.63 -17.70
N THR A 447 18.36 -24.06 -18.45
CA THR A 447 19.44 -24.91 -17.93
C THR A 447 20.24 -24.19 -16.84
N GLU A 448 20.71 -22.97 -17.10
CA GLU A 448 21.48 -22.19 -16.12
C GLU A 448 20.61 -21.80 -14.91
N SER A 449 19.31 -21.55 -15.14
CA SER A 449 18.35 -21.32 -14.05
C SER A 449 18.25 -22.56 -13.13
N MET A 450 18.20 -23.77 -13.70
CA MET A 450 18.22 -25.00 -12.89
C MET A 450 19.58 -25.23 -12.22
N HIS A 451 20.67 -24.84 -12.87
CA HIS A 451 22.02 -24.90 -12.32
C HIS A 451 22.14 -24.02 -11.05
N PHE A 452 21.54 -22.83 -11.04
CA PHE A 452 21.40 -22.04 -9.82
C PHE A 452 20.74 -22.84 -8.70
N PHE A 453 19.54 -23.37 -8.91
CA PHE A 453 18.78 -24.06 -7.87
C PHE A 453 19.48 -25.32 -7.34
N THR A 454 20.15 -26.07 -8.20
CA THR A 454 20.89 -27.29 -7.82
C THR A 454 22.15 -26.96 -7.02
N SER A 455 22.81 -25.85 -7.34
CA SER A 455 24.06 -25.41 -6.72
C SER A 455 23.88 -24.80 -5.32
N ILE A 456 22.67 -24.47 -4.89
CA ILE A 456 22.44 -23.96 -3.53
C ILE A 456 22.75 -25.06 -2.49
N LEU A 457 23.53 -24.71 -1.47
CA LEU A 457 23.84 -25.53 -0.30
C LEU A 457 23.07 -25.06 0.95
N LYS A 458 22.95 -23.75 1.15
CA LYS A 458 22.18 -23.13 2.25
C LYS A 458 21.55 -21.83 1.79
N THR A 459 20.43 -21.46 2.42
CA THR A 459 19.72 -20.22 2.11
C THR A 459 19.06 -19.62 3.34
N ASN A 460 18.96 -18.29 3.39
CA ASN A 460 18.16 -17.59 4.39
C ASN A 460 16.67 -17.43 3.99
N TYR A 461 16.22 -17.99 2.86
CA TYR A 461 14.89 -17.77 2.29
C TYR A 461 13.73 -17.99 3.28
N PHE A 462 13.83 -18.97 4.17
CA PHE A 462 12.78 -19.28 5.15
C PHE A 462 12.88 -18.49 6.45
N TYR A 463 13.92 -17.66 6.64
CA TYR A 463 14.03 -16.80 7.82
C TYR A 463 12.96 -15.70 7.80
N PRO A 464 12.24 -15.49 8.93
CA PRO A 464 11.19 -14.47 9.02
C PRO A 464 11.70 -13.04 8.87
N ARG A 465 12.91 -12.75 9.36
CA ARG A 465 13.56 -11.45 9.26
C ARG A 465 14.82 -11.60 8.40
N LYS A 466 14.86 -10.90 7.28
CA LYS A 466 16.01 -10.86 6.36
C LYS A 466 16.00 -9.54 5.60
N THR A 467 17.18 -9.04 5.28
CA THR A 467 17.43 -7.78 4.54
C THR A 467 17.65 -8.00 3.04
N GLY A 468 17.59 -9.26 2.62
CA GLY A 468 17.88 -9.74 1.27
C GLY A 468 17.90 -11.26 1.29
N LEU A 469 17.99 -11.87 0.11
CA LEU A 469 18.26 -13.29 -0.05
C LEU A 469 19.77 -13.53 -0.01
N SER A 470 20.15 -14.63 0.61
CA SER A 470 21.53 -15.06 0.70
C SER A 470 21.60 -16.55 0.46
N PHE A 471 22.52 -16.95 -0.40
CA PHE A 471 22.73 -18.31 -0.81
C PHE A 471 24.19 -18.68 -0.61
N ARG A 472 24.45 -19.78 0.09
CA ARG A 472 25.75 -20.44 0.02
C ARG A 472 25.67 -21.42 -1.15
N MET A 473 26.51 -21.21 -2.16
CA MET A 473 26.58 -22.02 -3.37
C MET A 473 27.70 -23.06 -3.26
N ASP A 474 27.56 -24.17 -3.97
CA ASP A 474 28.67 -25.10 -4.20
C ASP A 474 29.67 -24.46 -5.17
N PRO A 475 30.94 -24.25 -4.77
CA PRO A 475 31.95 -23.68 -5.67
C PRO A 475 32.19 -24.49 -6.96
N ASN A 476 31.73 -25.75 -7.05
CA ASN A 476 31.76 -26.54 -8.28
C ASN A 476 30.90 -25.96 -9.41
N CYS A 477 29.94 -25.09 -9.11
CA CYS A 477 29.13 -24.42 -10.14
C CYS A 477 29.92 -23.38 -10.95
N LEU A 478 31.12 -22.99 -10.51
CA LEU A 478 31.93 -22.01 -11.21
C LEU A 478 32.67 -22.66 -12.39
N ASN A 479 32.50 -22.08 -13.58
CA ASN A 479 33.23 -22.51 -14.76
C ASN A 479 34.73 -22.22 -14.60
N GLN A 480 35.56 -23.26 -14.65
CA GLN A 480 37.01 -23.19 -14.45
C GLN A 480 37.73 -22.28 -15.47
N THR A 481 37.19 -22.11 -16.67
CA THR A 481 37.74 -21.21 -17.68
C THR A 481 37.69 -19.75 -17.21
N TYR A 482 36.62 -19.35 -16.53
CA TYR A 482 36.45 -17.98 -16.02
C TYR A 482 36.91 -17.84 -14.57
N TYR A 483 36.96 -18.94 -13.81
CA TYR A 483 37.31 -18.99 -12.39
C TYR A 483 38.32 -20.12 -12.13
N PRO A 484 39.59 -19.94 -12.50
CA PRO A 484 40.59 -21.02 -12.43
C PRO A 484 40.90 -21.44 -10.99
N ASN A 485 40.82 -20.51 -10.04
CA ASN A 485 41.03 -20.80 -8.62
C ASN A 485 39.68 -21.02 -7.93
N LYS A 486 39.40 -22.28 -7.58
CA LYS A 486 38.16 -22.64 -6.88
C LYS A 486 38.17 -22.09 -5.45
N PRO A 487 37.18 -21.26 -5.05
CA PRO A 487 37.11 -20.77 -3.69
C PRO A 487 36.63 -21.86 -2.72
N PHE A 488 36.98 -21.74 -1.43
CA PHE A 488 36.49 -22.63 -0.38
C PHE A 488 34.99 -22.47 -0.08
N GLY A 489 34.43 -21.30 -0.40
CA GLY A 489 33.01 -21.02 -0.28
C GLY A 489 32.60 -19.93 -1.26
N PHE A 490 31.43 -20.10 -1.85
CA PHE A 490 30.80 -19.12 -2.71
C PHE A 490 29.49 -18.67 -2.08
N PHE A 491 29.33 -17.38 -1.90
CA PHE A 491 28.12 -16.76 -1.37
C PHE A 491 27.57 -15.80 -2.40
N TYR A 492 26.26 -15.88 -2.63
CA TYR A 492 25.53 -15.03 -3.55
C TYR A 492 24.43 -14.29 -2.78
N PHE A 493 24.43 -12.97 -2.87
CA PHE A 493 23.54 -12.09 -2.15
C PHE A 493 22.68 -11.28 -3.13
N VAL A 494 21.39 -11.18 -2.82
CA VAL A 494 20.42 -10.44 -3.63
C VAL A 494 19.54 -9.61 -2.70
N GLY A 495 19.46 -8.31 -2.95
CA GLY A 495 18.54 -7.41 -2.26
C GLY A 495 18.36 -6.12 -3.03
N ARG A 496 17.58 -5.22 -2.44
CA ARG A 496 17.26 -3.93 -3.08
C ARG A 496 18.54 -3.12 -3.34
N GLY A 497 18.86 -2.91 -4.62
CA GLY A 497 20.04 -2.15 -5.06
C GLY A 497 21.39 -2.86 -4.93
N TYR A 498 21.44 -4.17 -4.63
CA TYR A 498 22.68 -4.95 -4.65
C TYR A 498 22.43 -6.40 -5.09
N ARG A 499 23.28 -6.88 -6.00
CA ARG A 499 23.26 -8.24 -6.54
C ARG A 499 24.72 -8.69 -6.71
N GLY A 500 25.12 -9.80 -6.09
CA GLY A 500 26.52 -10.26 -6.14
C GLY A 500 26.86 -11.43 -5.23
#